data_AF-A0A6B2XLE9-F1
#
_entry.id   AF-A0A6B2XLE9-F1
#
_cell.length_a   1.000
_cell.length_b   1.000
_cell.length_c   1.000
_cell.angle_alpha   90.00
_cell.angle_beta   90.00
_cell.angle_gamma   90.00
#
_symmetry.space_group_name_H-M   'P 1'
#
loop_
_entity.id
_entity.type
_entity.pdbx_description
1 polymer ?
#
loop_
_entity_poly.entity_id
_entity_poly.type
_entity_poly.pdbx_seq_one_letter_code
_entity_poly.pdbx_strand_id
1 'polypeptide(L)'
;FGRVGEWFAVDRWGVVPDLVTFAKGVNSGYVPLGGVVIGEHVARTFDDRVFPGGLTYSGHPLACAVGVESVRTFEDERILERVRTLGADVIGPRLREIAARHPSVGDVRGLGFFWAVELVRDRETREPLVPFNASGPAAAPMSAVVAAVKERG
;
A
#
# COMPACT_ATOMS: atom_id res chain seq x y z
N PHE A 1 0.15 -1.93 7.92
CA PHE A 1 1.17 -1.19 8.69
C PHE A 1 1.35 0.21 8.13
N GLY A 2 0.42 1.12 8.42
CA GLY A 2 0.63 2.56 8.33
C GLY A 2 0.68 3.23 6.96
N ARG A 3 0.68 2.47 5.86
CA ARG A 3 0.74 3.03 4.48
C ARG A 3 -0.31 4.11 4.21
N VAL A 4 -1.51 3.96 4.77
CA VAL A 4 -2.62 4.94 4.61
C VAL A 4 -2.85 5.80 5.85
N GLY A 5 -1.90 5.79 6.79
CA GLY A 5 -2.01 6.51 8.06
C GLY A 5 -2.76 5.76 9.17
N GLU A 6 -3.08 4.48 8.96
CA GLU A 6 -3.65 3.58 9.98
C GLU A 6 -2.89 2.26 10.00
N TRP A 7 -2.99 1.51 11.10
CA TRP A 7 -2.40 0.18 11.20
C TRP A 7 -2.85 -0.71 10.06
N PHE A 8 -4.15 -0.80 9.81
CA PHE A 8 -4.72 -1.46 8.64
C PHE A 8 -5.62 -0.50 7.88
N ALA A 9 -5.68 -0.66 6.54
CA ALA A 9 -6.50 0.24 5.73
C ALA A 9 -7.98 0.18 6.11
N VAL A 10 -8.48 -1.01 6.47
CA VAL A 10 -9.87 -1.24 6.91
C VAL A 10 -10.30 -0.37 8.09
N ASP A 11 -9.36 0.04 8.94
CA ASP A 11 -9.62 0.90 10.11
C ASP A 11 -10.22 2.26 9.68
N ARG A 12 -9.90 2.73 8.47
CA ARG A 12 -10.46 3.97 7.90
C ARG A 12 -11.96 3.91 7.63
N TRP A 13 -12.51 2.70 7.51
CA TRP A 13 -13.92 2.48 7.19
C TRP A 13 -14.67 1.80 8.35
N GLY A 14 -14.02 1.61 9.51
CA GLY A 14 -14.63 0.94 10.66
C GLY A 14 -15.04 -0.51 10.38
N VAL A 15 -14.37 -1.16 9.42
CA VAL A 15 -14.65 -2.54 9.04
C VAL A 15 -13.86 -3.48 9.94
N VAL A 16 -14.55 -4.44 10.55
CA VAL A 16 -13.94 -5.51 11.35
C VAL A 16 -13.94 -6.80 10.53
N PRO A 17 -12.80 -7.20 9.93
CA PRO A 17 -12.71 -8.41 9.13
C PRO A 17 -12.52 -9.65 10.02
N ASP A 18 -13.01 -10.80 9.55
CA ASP A 18 -12.78 -12.09 10.23
C ASP A 18 -11.33 -12.56 10.09
N LEU A 19 -10.66 -12.20 8.98
CA LEU A 19 -9.27 -12.53 8.67
C LEU A 19 -8.54 -11.29 8.10
N VAL A 20 -7.31 -11.05 8.55
CA VAL A 20 -6.43 -10.01 7.97
C VAL A 20 -5.13 -10.64 7.48
N THR A 21 -4.89 -10.59 6.17
CA THR A 21 -3.59 -10.96 5.60
C THR A 21 -2.59 -9.82 5.71
N PHE A 22 -1.35 -10.14 6.06
CA PHE A 22 -0.32 -9.13 6.22
C PHE A 22 1.06 -9.67 5.82
N ALA A 23 1.94 -8.76 5.38
CA ALA A 23 3.34 -9.01 5.02
C ALA A 23 4.04 -7.65 4.83
N LYS A 24 5.00 -7.56 3.90
CA LYS A 24 5.61 -6.31 3.39
C LYS A 24 6.04 -5.36 4.52
N GLY A 25 5.23 -4.34 4.79
CA GLY A 25 5.51 -3.31 5.80
C GLY A 25 5.41 -3.77 7.26
N VAL A 26 5.11 -5.03 7.55
CA VAL A 26 5.06 -5.58 8.92
C VAL A 26 6.37 -5.38 9.68
N ASN A 27 7.48 -5.43 8.94
CA ASN A 27 8.81 -5.25 9.46
C ASN A 27 9.69 -4.51 8.46
N SER A 28 9.09 -3.58 7.70
CA SER A 28 9.75 -2.72 6.72
C SER A 28 10.63 -3.43 5.67
N GLY A 29 10.43 -4.74 5.43
CA GLY A 29 11.17 -5.51 4.44
C GLY A 29 12.55 -6.00 4.90
N TYR A 30 12.88 -5.89 6.20
CA TYR A 30 14.19 -6.30 6.73
C TYR A 30 14.39 -7.83 6.70
N VAL A 31 13.34 -8.60 7.03
CA VAL A 31 13.36 -10.07 7.06
C VAL A 31 12.03 -10.58 6.51
N PRO A 32 11.96 -11.67 5.71
CA PRO A 32 10.69 -12.19 5.25
C PRO A 32 9.74 -12.53 6.40
N LEU A 33 8.61 -11.80 6.49
CA LEU A 33 7.55 -12.04 7.45
C LEU A 33 6.20 -11.76 6.81
N GLY A 34 5.25 -12.65 7.05
CA GLY A 34 3.86 -12.50 6.68
C GLY A 34 2.99 -13.44 7.52
N GLY A 35 1.70 -13.19 7.52
CA GLY A 35 0.77 -13.97 8.31
C GLY A 35 -0.67 -13.61 8.05
N VAL A 36 -1.54 -14.28 8.80
CA VAL A 36 -2.97 -14.05 8.85
C VAL A 36 -3.35 -13.81 10.30
N VAL A 37 -3.91 -12.64 10.61
CA VAL A 37 -4.61 -12.42 11.88
C VAL A 37 -5.97 -13.09 11.75
N ILE A 38 -6.30 -13.96 12.70
CA ILE A 38 -7.52 -14.77 12.69
C ILE A 38 -8.43 -14.23 13.81
N GLY A 39 -9.66 -13.84 13.46
CA GLY A 39 -10.67 -13.42 14.43
C GLY A 39 -11.01 -14.55 15.39
N GLU A 40 -11.28 -14.19 16.65
CA GLU A 40 -11.47 -15.16 17.74
C GLU A 40 -12.55 -16.21 17.42
N HIS A 41 -13.67 -15.81 16.83
CA HIS A 41 -14.76 -16.71 16.47
C HIS A 41 -14.35 -17.79 15.45
N VAL A 42 -13.38 -17.48 14.56
CA VAL A 42 -12.79 -18.47 13.64
C VAL A 42 -11.78 -19.33 14.39
N ALA A 43 -10.89 -18.70 15.17
CA ALA A 43 -9.84 -19.38 15.91
C ALA A 43 -10.38 -20.45 16.87
N ARG A 44 -11.50 -20.18 17.55
CA ARG A 44 -12.17 -21.13 18.46
C ARG A 44 -12.54 -22.47 17.82
N THR A 45 -12.70 -22.52 16.49
CA THR A 45 -12.92 -23.79 15.78
C THR A 45 -11.77 -24.78 16.00
N PHE A 46 -10.56 -24.26 16.24
CA PHE A 46 -9.35 -25.04 16.43
C PHE A 46 -8.99 -25.32 17.90
N ASP A 47 -9.84 -24.91 18.84
CA ASP A 47 -9.70 -25.31 20.24
C ASP A 47 -9.99 -26.81 20.39
N ASP A 48 -11.00 -27.30 19.68
CA ASP A 48 -11.43 -28.71 19.68
C ASP A 48 -10.98 -29.49 18.44
N ARG A 49 -10.34 -28.82 17.46
CA ARG A 49 -9.90 -29.44 16.20
C ARG A 49 -8.46 -29.06 15.89
N VAL A 50 -7.66 -30.04 15.49
CA VAL A 50 -6.28 -29.78 15.06
C VAL A 50 -6.28 -28.80 13.89
N PHE A 51 -5.52 -27.71 14.03
CA PHE A 51 -5.23 -26.80 12.92
C PHE A 51 -4.20 -27.45 11.98
N PRO A 52 -4.58 -27.82 10.73
CA PRO A 52 -3.70 -28.56 9.83
C PRO A 52 -2.71 -27.64 9.09
N GLY A 53 -2.28 -26.54 9.73
CA GLY A 53 -1.42 -25.53 9.13
C GLY A 53 -0.10 -25.39 9.87
N GLY A 54 0.99 -25.27 9.11
CA GLY A 54 2.33 -25.04 9.64
C GLY A 54 3.35 -25.00 8.52
N LEU A 55 4.23 -24.01 8.55
CA LEU A 55 5.37 -23.91 7.64
C LEU A 55 6.66 -24.10 8.43
N THR A 56 7.71 -24.60 7.79
CA THR A 56 9.03 -24.80 8.44
C THR A 56 9.54 -23.56 9.17
N TYR A 57 9.24 -22.37 8.65
CA TYR A 57 9.65 -21.09 9.23
C TYR A 57 8.49 -20.28 9.86
N SER A 58 7.34 -20.93 10.13
CA SER A 58 6.26 -20.29 10.88
C SER A 58 6.77 -19.83 12.25
N GLY A 59 6.58 -18.54 12.56
CA GLY A 59 7.04 -17.97 13.83
C GLY A 59 8.57 -17.81 13.95
N HIS A 60 9.29 -17.67 12.82
CA HIS A 60 10.75 -17.50 12.82
C HIS A 60 11.19 -16.36 13.77
N PRO A 61 11.93 -16.65 14.86
CA PRO A 61 12.18 -15.68 15.93
C PRO A 61 12.84 -14.38 15.48
N LEU A 62 13.81 -14.46 14.57
CA LEU A 62 14.45 -13.27 13.99
C LEU A 62 13.44 -12.37 13.25
N ALA A 63 12.56 -12.96 12.44
CA ALA A 63 11.56 -12.21 11.69
C ALA A 63 10.56 -11.55 12.64
N CYS A 64 10.11 -12.28 13.67
CA CYS A 64 9.21 -11.78 14.70
C CYS A 64 9.83 -10.66 15.54
N ALA A 65 11.09 -10.78 15.94
CA ALA A 65 11.79 -9.75 16.71
C ALA A 65 11.84 -8.40 15.95
N VAL A 66 12.15 -8.45 14.65
CA VAL A 66 12.15 -7.24 13.81
C VAL A 66 10.72 -6.70 13.59
N GLY A 67 9.71 -7.58 13.52
CA GLY A 67 8.31 -7.16 13.48
C GLY A 67 7.88 -6.38 14.72
N VAL A 68 8.25 -6.88 15.92
CA VAL A 68 7.98 -6.18 17.20
C VAL A 68 8.67 -4.82 17.22
N GLU A 69 9.96 -4.77 16.86
CA GLU A 69 10.70 -3.52 16.84
C GLU A 69 10.13 -2.52 15.82
N SER A 70 9.71 -3.00 14.64
CA SER A 70 9.05 -2.17 13.64
C SER A 70 7.77 -1.53 14.20
N VAL A 71 6.95 -2.25 14.97
CA VAL A 71 5.75 -1.67 15.59
C VAL A 71 6.14 -0.58 16.59
N ARG A 72 7.14 -0.84 17.45
CA ARG A 72 7.65 0.16 18.42
C ARG A 72 8.14 1.42 17.73
N THR A 73 8.95 1.28 16.68
CA THR A 73 9.43 2.43 15.88
C THR A 73 8.26 3.24 15.30
N PHE A 74 7.20 2.57 14.82
CA PHE A 74 6.01 3.27 14.31
C PHE A 74 5.33 4.13 15.38
N GLU A 75 5.28 3.64 16.63
CA GLU A 75 4.71 4.35 17.79
C GLU A 75 5.63 5.48 18.26
N ASP A 76 6.90 5.18 18.51
CA ASP A 76 7.91 6.12 19.03
C ASP A 76 8.11 7.32 18.09
N GLU A 77 8.18 7.07 16.78
CA GLU A 77 8.37 8.12 15.77
C GLU A 77 7.06 8.74 15.26
N ARG A 78 5.91 8.29 15.77
CA ARG A 78 4.58 8.78 15.37
C ARG A 78 4.38 8.71 13.86
N ILE A 79 4.74 7.57 13.28
CA ILE A 79 4.77 7.39 11.82
C ILE A 79 3.37 7.50 11.22
N LEU A 80 2.35 6.99 11.90
CA LEU A 80 0.96 7.05 11.42
C LEU A 80 0.48 8.50 11.30
N GLU A 81 0.76 9.33 12.30
CA GLU A 81 0.46 10.77 12.32
C GLU A 81 1.17 11.48 11.18
N ARG A 82 2.45 11.18 10.98
CA ARG A 82 3.25 11.75 9.88
C ARG A 82 2.67 11.39 8.52
N VAL A 83 2.26 10.13 8.32
CA VAL A 83 1.61 9.69 7.07
C VAL A 83 0.29 10.41 6.85
N ARG A 84 -0.55 10.58 7.88
CA ARG A 84 -1.81 11.32 7.77
C ARG A 84 -1.56 12.79 7.40
N THR A 85 -0.66 13.44 8.10
CA THR A 85 -0.33 14.87 7.93
C THR A 85 0.27 15.12 6.55
N LEU A 86 1.37 14.45 6.21
CA LEU A 86 2.02 14.64 4.90
C LEU A 86 1.15 14.17 3.73
N GLY A 87 0.34 13.13 3.93
CA GLY A 87 -0.62 12.68 2.91
C GLY A 87 -1.70 13.72 2.61
N ALA A 88 -2.26 14.33 3.65
CA ALA A 88 -3.35 15.32 3.53
C ALA A 88 -2.87 16.71 3.12
N ASP A 89 -1.74 17.15 3.67
CA ASP A 89 -1.31 18.56 3.58
C ASP A 89 -0.29 18.79 2.46
N VAL A 90 0.42 17.74 2.04
CA VAL A 90 1.47 17.84 1.02
C VAL A 90 1.14 17.00 -0.20
N ILE A 91 1.12 15.67 -0.08
CA ILE A 91 1.08 14.79 -1.25
C ILE A 91 -0.23 14.97 -2.03
N GLY A 92 -1.38 14.90 -1.35
CA GLY A 92 -2.68 15.04 -1.99
C GLY A 92 -2.86 16.37 -2.72
N PRO A 93 -2.66 17.53 -2.08
CA PRO A 93 -2.75 18.83 -2.74
C PRO A 93 -1.83 18.97 -3.95
N ARG A 94 -0.54 18.58 -3.82
CA ARG A 94 0.43 18.69 -4.91
C ARG A 94 0.07 17.81 -6.11
N LEU A 95 -0.43 16.60 -5.87
CA LEU A 95 -0.89 15.74 -6.97
C LEU A 95 -2.16 16.28 -7.65
N ARG A 96 -3.09 16.88 -6.90
CA ARG A 96 -4.26 17.57 -7.49
C ARG A 96 -3.88 18.78 -8.32
N GLU A 97 -2.88 19.56 -7.90
CA GLU A 97 -2.34 20.66 -8.72
C GLU A 97 -1.70 20.15 -10.02
N ILE A 98 -1.02 19.00 -9.99
CA ILE A 98 -0.50 18.35 -11.21
C ILE A 98 -1.66 17.93 -12.11
N ALA A 99 -2.70 17.32 -11.53
CA ALA A 99 -3.91 16.95 -12.26
C ALA A 99 -4.61 18.17 -12.88
N ALA A 100 -4.66 19.31 -12.20
CA ALA A 100 -5.26 20.53 -12.77
C ALA A 100 -4.47 21.06 -13.98
N ARG A 101 -3.13 20.96 -13.96
CA ARG A 101 -2.25 21.58 -14.97
C ARG A 101 -1.99 20.74 -16.21
N HIS A 102 -1.97 19.41 -16.11
CA HIS A 102 -1.47 18.57 -17.20
C HIS A 102 -2.56 17.74 -17.88
N PRO A 103 -2.91 17.98 -19.16
CA PRO A 103 -4.08 17.38 -19.82
C PRO A 103 -4.06 15.85 -19.82
N SER A 104 -2.88 15.23 -19.90
CA SER A 104 -2.75 13.76 -19.85
C SER A 104 -3.00 13.13 -18.48
N VAL A 105 -3.17 13.91 -17.40
CA VAL A 105 -3.59 13.37 -16.10
C VAL A 105 -5.10 13.33 -16.07
N GLY A 106 -5.67 12.12 -16.08
CA GLY A 106 -7.10 11.88 -16.06
C GLY A 106 -7.68 11.81 -14.66
N ASP A 107 -6.95 11.21 -13.71
CA ASP A 107 -7.37 11.11 -12.32
C ASP A 107 -6.17 11.04 -11.37
N VAL A 108 -6.40 11.50 -10.14
CA VAL A 108 -5.47 11.35 -9.01
C VAL A 108 -6.27 10.90 -7.80
N ARG A 109 -5.93 9.71 -7.28
CA ARG A 109 -6.62 9.10 -6.15
C ARG A 109 -5.64 8.43 -5.21
N GLY A 110 -5.94 8.50 -3.92
CA GLY A 110 -5.05 7.93 -2.90
C GLY A 110 -5.36 8.41 -1.49
N LEU A 111 -4.64 7.82 -0.54
CA LEU A 111 -4.72 8.14 0.88
C LEU A 111 -3.36 7.89 1.54
N GLY A 112 -3.00 8.74 2.51
CA GLY A 112 -1.71 8.65 3.21
C GLY A 112 -0.57 8.68 2.21
N PHE A 113 0.25 7.62 2.18
CA PHE A 113 1.37 7.47 1.23
C PHE A 113 1.08 6.41 0.14
N PHE A 114 -0.19 6.23 -0.22
CA PHE A 114 -0.62 5.33 -1.30
C PHE A 114 -1.45 6.10 -2.32
N TRP A 115 -0.84 6.39 -3.48
CA TRP A 115 -1.41 7.25 -4.51
C TRP A 115 -1.25 6.64 -5.90
N ALA A 116 -2.20 6.96 -6.76
CA ALA A 116 -2.15 6.69 -8.18
C ALA A 116 -2.35 8.00 -8.95
N VAL A 117 -1.55 8.18 -10.00
CA VAL A 117 -1.75 9.21 -11.03
C VAL A 117 -2.09 8.45 -12.31
N GLU A 118 -3.32 8.60 -12.77
CA GLU A 118 -3.80 7.92 -13.96
C GLU A 118 -3.58 8.78 -15.19
N LEU A 119 -2.90 8.21 -16.19
CA LEU A 119 -2.58 8.89 -17.42
C LEU A 119 -3.50 8.44 -18.55
N VAL A 120 -4.08 9.42 -19.24
CA VAL A 120 -5.07 9.24 -20.31
C VAL A 120 -4.66 10.04 -21.56
N ARG A 121 -5.17 9.63 -22.72
CA ARG A 121 -5.06 10.39 -23.97
C ARG A 121 -6.05 11.55 -24.01
N ASP A 122 -7.22 11.32 -23.44
CA ASP A 122 -8.32 12.28 -23.38
C ASP A 122 -9.07 12.13 -22.04
N ARG A 123 -9.42 13.26 -21.42
CA ARG A 123 -10.04 13.30 -20.08
C ARG A 123 -11.52 12.99 -20.08
N GLU A 124 -12.21 13.30 -21.18
CA GLU A 124 -13.64 13.06 -21.32
C GLU A 124 -13.90 11.58 -21.59
N THR A 125 -13.16 11.00 -22.54
CA THR A 125 -13.29 9.58 -22.90
C THR A 125 -12.60 8.65 -21.89
N ARG A 126 -11.63 9.19 -21.13
CA ARG A 126 -10.74 8.44 -20.24
C ARG A 126 -9.97 7.33 -20.96
N GLU A 127 -9.71 7.49 -22.25
CA GLU A 127 -8.90 6.53 -23.00
C GLU A 127 -7.51 6.41 -22.35
N PRO A 128 -7.09 5.21 -21.90
CA PRO A 128 -5.80 5.04 -21.26
C PRO A 128 -4.63 5.48 -22.15
N LEU A 129 -3.59 6.07 -21.54
CA LEU A 129 -2.40 6.48 -22.31
C LEU A 129 -1.78 5.30 -23.08
N VAL A 130 -1.85 4.10 -22.52
CA VAL A 130 -1.46 2.84 -23.16
C VAL A 130 -2.47 1.74 -22.83
N PRO A 131 -2.64 0.71 -23.68
CA PRO A 131 -3.49 -0.44 -23.37
C PRO A 131 -3.07 -1.18 -22.08
N PHE A 132 -4.00 -1.94 -21.50
CA PHE A 132 -3.70 -2.79 -20.36
C PHE A 132 -2.58 -3.78 -20.70
N ASN A 133 -1.59 -3.89 -19.81
CA ASN A 133 -0.42 -4.75 -19.98
C ASN A 133 0.35 -4.52 -21.30
N ALA A 134 0.36 -3.27 -21.79
CA ALA A 134 1.10 -2.90 -22.98
C ALA A 134 2.60 -3.24 -22.86
N SER A 135 3.18 -3.72 -23.95
CA SER A 135 4.60 -4.05 -24.07
C SER A 135 5.16 -3.56 -25.41
N GLY A 136 6.49 -3.53 -25.53
CA GLY A 136 7.17 -3.09 -26.74
C GLY A 136 6.74 -1.68 -27.19
N PRO A 137 6.45 -1.46 -28.48
CA PRO A 137 6.06 -0.14 -29.01
C PRO A 137 4.81 0.46 -28.34
N ALA A 138 3.86 -0.37 -27.92
CA ALA A 138 2.63 0.11 -27.28
C ALA A 138 2.88 0.74 -25.89
N ALA A 139 3.96 0.34 -25.21
CA ALA A 139 4.34 0.88 -23.89
C ALA A 139 5.22 2.14 -24.00
N ALA A 140 5.68 2.50 -25.20
CA ALA A 140 6.63 3.60 -25.41
C ALA A 140 6.20 4.94 -24.78
N PRO A 141 4.92 5.36 -24.82
CA PRO A 141 4.48 6.58 -24.15
C PRO A 141 4.72 6.56 -22.63
N MET A 142 4.42 5.44 -21.96
CA MET A 142 4.67 5.30 -20.51
C MET A 142 6.17 5.30 -20.20
N SER A 143 6.98 4.63 -21.02
CA SER A 143 8.44 4.64 -20.87
C SER A 143 9.01 6.06 -21.00
N ALA A 144 8.49 6.87 -21.93
CA ALA A 144 8.89 8.27 -22.09
C ALA A 144 8.53 9.11 -20.86
N VAL A 145 7.33 8.92 -20.30
CA VAL A 145 6.93 9.60 -19.05
C VAL A 145 7.86 9.23 -17.90
N VAL A 146 8.12 7.94 -17.70
CA VAL A 146 9.03 7.47 -16.61
C VAL A 146 10.45 8.02 -16.80
N ALA A 147 10.95 8.05 -18.04
CA ALA A 147 12.27 8.63 -18.34
C ALA A 147 12.32 10.13 -18.02
N ALA A 148 11.31 10.90 -18.45
CA ALA A 148 11.23 12.33 -18.20
C ALA A 148 11.11 12.67 -16.70
N VAL A 149 10.38 11.86 -15.92
CA VAL A 149 10.33 12.01 -14.46
C VAL A 149 11.70 11.76 -13.84
N LYS A 150 12.39 10.68 -14.23
CA LYS A 150 13.74 10.38 -13.72
C LYS A 150 14.76 11.48 -14.01
N GLU A 151 14.68 12.10 -15.19
CA GLU A 151 15.58 13.19 -15.59
C GLU A 151 15.36 14.46 -14.75
N ARG A 152 14.13 14.71 -14.30
CA ARG A 152 13.72 15.95 -13.63
C ARG A 152 13.73 15.88 -12.10
N GLY A 153 13.98 14.71 -11.52
CA GLY A 153 13.92 14.45 -10.07
C GLY A 153 12.51 14.37 -9.53
#